data_AF-A0ABD8B4J3-F1
#
_entry.id   AF-A0ABD8B4J3-F1
#
_cell.length_a   1.000
_cell.length_b   1.000
_cell.length_c   1.000
_cell.angle_alpha   90.00
_cell.angle_beta   90.00
_cell.angle_gamma   90.00
#
_symmetry.space_group_name_H-M   'P 1'
#
loop_
_entity.id
_entity.type
_entity.pdbx_description
1 polymer ?
#
loop_
_entity_poly.entity_id
_entity_poly.type
_entity_poly.pdbx_seq_one_letter_code
_entity_poly.pdbx_strand_id
1 'polypeptide(L)'
;MDAGRVVLRSRRGTEMGPAFPEAVAGTAQLPDATALDGELVIWDAAGRLAFERLQNRLARRGAGAARAAEEWPAHFVAFDLLRLSGTDMTGWPYRRRRAALESVFTARCLSAPWAARARRLSRTPVRTWPLLPTSSG
;
A
#
# COMPACT_ATOMS: atom_id res chain seq x y z
N MET A 1 -1.83 8.34 8.61
CA MET A 1 -2.91 9.26 8.99
C MET A 1 -2.32 10.35 9.85
N ASP A 2 -2.54 11.60 9.48
CA ASP A 2 -2.07 12.78 10.21
C ASP A 2 -3.29 13.64 10.53
N ALA A 3 -3.54 13.91 11.81
CA ALA A 3 -4.73 14.63 12.30
C ALA A 3 -6.07 14.15 11.68
N GLY A 4 -6.27 12.83 11.58
CA GLY A 4 -7.48 12.22 11.00
C GLY A 4 -7.55 12.25 9.47
N ARG A 5 -6.53 12.79 8.78
CA ARG A 5 -6.43 12.79 7.32
C ARG A 5 -5.53 11.67 6.84
N VAL A 6 -5.97 11.00 5.79
CA VAL A 6 -5.16 10.04 5.03
C VAL A 6 -4.29 10.82 4.06
N VAL A 7 -2.97 10.67 4.18
CA VAL A 7 -2.03 11.34 3.29
C VAL A 7 -1.09 10.31 2.69
N LEU A 8 -1.19 10.13 1.38
CA LEU A 8 -0.20 9.40 0.59
C LEU A 8 0.76 10.40 -0.02
N ARG A 9 2.04 10.32 0.35
CA ARG A 9 3.09 11.25 -0.12
C ARG A 9 4.20 10.52 -0.84
N SER A 10 4.75 11.17 -1.86
CA SER A 10 6.02 10.76 -2.45
C SER A 10 7.17 11.03 -1.47
N ARG A 11 8.34 10.45 -1.73
CA ARG A 11 9.57 10.74 -0.98
C ARG A 11 9.95 12.25 -0.99
N ARG A 12 9.47 13.00 -1.98
CA ARG A 12 9.70 14.46 -2.10
C ARG A 12 8.59 15.30 -1.45
N GLY A 13 7.65 14.67 -0.75
CA GLY A 13 6.55 15.34 -0.05
C GLY A 13 5.32 15.64 -0.90
N THR A 14 5.34 15.32 -2.20
CA THR A 14 4.20 15.53 -3.11
C THR A 14 3.01 14.67 -2.70
N GLU A 15 1.84 15.28 -2.53
CA GLU A 15 0.60 14.55 -2.24
C GLU A 15 0.14 13.78 -3.47
N MET A 16 -0.08 12.48 -3.31
CA MET A 16 -0.47 11.55 -4.38
C MET A 16 -1.87 10.97 -4.16
N GLY A 17 -2.47 11.16 -2.99
CA GLY A 17 -3.79 10.62 -2.64
C GLY A 17 -4.88 10.83 -3.71
N PRO A 18 -5.02 12.04 -4.29
CA PRO A 18 -6.00 12.29 -5.34
C PRO A 18 -5.86 11.46 -6.63
N ALA A 19 -4.70 10.87 -6.89
CA ALA A 19 -4.46 9.96 -8.02
C ALA A 19 -4.79 8.48 -7.70
N PHE A 20 -4.82 8.14 -6.42
CA PHE A 20 -4.91 6.76 -5.91
C PHE A 20 -6.02 6.64 -4.85
N PRO A 21 -7.28 6.87 -5.23
CA PRO A 21 -8.41 6.85 -4.29
C PRO A 21 -8.57 5.49 -3.58
N GLU A 22 -8.21 4.38 -4.22
CA GLU A 22 -8.25 3.05 -3.61
C GLU A 22 -7.21 2.88 -2.50
N ALA A 23 -6.01 3.48 -2.64
CA ALA A 23 -4.99 3.50 -1.60
C ALA A 23 -5.45 4.34 -0.40
N VAL A 24 -6.15 5.44 -0.66
CA VAL A 24 -6.77 6.28 0.37
C VAL A 24 -7.90 5.52 1.09
N ALA A 25 -8.80 4.89 0.35
CA ALA A 25 -9.89 4.10 0.92
C ALA A 25 -9.38 2.92 1.77
N GLY A 26 -8.31 2.26 1.29
CA GLY A 26 -7.69 1.14 1.98
C GLY A 26 -7.21 1.48 3.40
N THR A 27 -6.94 2.74 3.74
CA THR A 27 -6.39 3.07 5.06
C THR A 27 -7.42 2.93 6.17
N ALA A 28 -8.71 2.78 5.84
CA ALA A 28 -9.72 2.35 6.81
C ALA A 28 -9.40 0.99 7.44
N GLN A 29 -8.58 0.17 6.77
CA GLN A 29 -8.07 -1.08 7.34
C GLN A 29 -6.97 -0.85 8.38
N LEU A 30 -6.35 0.33 8.47
CA LEU A 30 -5.22 0.61 9.36
C LEU A 30 -5.69 1.29 10.67
N PRO A 31 -4.98 1.08 11.80
CA PRO A 31 -5.24 1.85 13.01
C PRO A 31 -5.01 3.35 12.79
N ASP A 32 -5.76 4.18 13.51
CA ASP A 32 -5.55 5.64 13.51
C ASP A 32 -4.10 6.00 13.85
N ALA A 33 -3.67 7.15 13.32
CA ALA A 33 -2.29 7.63 13.49
C ALA A 33 -1.20 6.60 13.12
N THR A 34 -1.46 5.75 12.11
CA THR A 34 -0.45 4.87 11.51
C THR A 34 0.33 5.58 10.40
N ALA A 35 1.65 5.36 10.35
CA ALA A 35 2.53 5.79 9.27
C ALA A 35 3.37 4.61 8.76
N LEU A 36 3.27 4.34 7.47
CA LEU A 36 3.98 3.27 6.77
C LEU A 36 4.97 3.89 5.77
N ASP A 37 6.09 3.20 5.57
CA ASP A 37 6.98 3.46 4.43
C ASP A 37 6.90 2.30 3.44
N GLY A 38 6.90 2.63 2.15
CA GLY A 38 6.55 1.67 1.10
C GLY A 38 6.70 2.18 -0.32
N GLU A 39 6.45 1.27 -1.26
CA GLU A 39 6.43 1.53 -2.69
C GLU A 39 5.01 1.37 -3.24
N LEU A 40 4.55 2.35 -4.03
CA LEU A 40 3.30 2.21 -4.77
C LEU A 40 3.60 1.53 -6.12
N VAL A 41 2.87 0.47 -6.45
CA VAL A 41 3.09 -0.34 -7.64
C VAL A 41 1.78 -0.61 -8.37
N ILE A 42 1.87 -0.87 -9.68
CA ILE A 42 0.78 -1.36 -10.50
C ILE A 42 1.28 -2.61 -11.20
N TRP A 43 0.45 -3.65 -11.23
CA TRP A 43 0.74 -4.89 -11.93
C TRP A 43 0.03 -4.90 -13.29
N ASP A 44 0.67 -5.46 -14.32
CA ASP A 44 0.01 -5.80 -15.57
C ASP A 44 -0.76 -7.13 -15.46
N ALA A 45 -1.49 -7.49 -16.51
CA ALA A 45 -2.25 -8.75 -16.55
C ALA A 45 -1.36 -10.01 -16.48
N ALA A 46 -0.05 -9.87 -16.75
CA ALA A 46 0.93 -10.94 -16.64
C ALA A 46 1.62 -10.97 -15.26
N GLY A 47 1.22 -10.10 -14.32
CA GLY A 47 1.81 -10.02 -12.98
C GLY A 47 3.17 -9.31 -12.92
N ARG A 48 3.50 -8.47 -13.91
CA ARG A 48 4.74 -7.68 -13.95
C ARG A 48 4.48 -6.24 -13.53
N LEU A 49 5.51 -5.56 -13.04
CA LEU A 49 5.42 -4.14 -12.71
C LEU A 49 5.21 -3.30 -13.96
N ALA A 50 4.13 -2.50 -13.97
CA ALA A 50 3.73 -1.63 -15.06
C ALA A 50 4.02 -0.15 -14.70
N PHE A 51 5.28 0.25 -14.83
CA PHE A 51 5.76 1.58 -14.41
C PHE A 51 5.10 2.71 -15.22
N GLU A 52 4.86 2.49 -16.50
CA GLU A 52 4.18 3.44 -17.39
C GLU A 52 2.75 3.73 -16.91
N ARG A 53 2.04 2.73 -16.39
CA ARG A 53 0.70 2.91 -15.82
C ARG A 53 0.74 3.72 -14.54
N LEU A 54 1.74 3.47 -13.68
CA LEU A 54 1.92 4.23 -12.46
C LEU A 54 2.17 5.72 -12.77
N GLN A 55 3.05 6.00 -13.73
CA GLN A 55 3.31 7.36 -14.19
C GLN A 55 2.07 8.02 -14.79
N ASN A 56 1.31 7.28 -15.62
CA ASN A 56 0.07 7.78 -16.20
C ASN A 56 -0.96 8.14 -15.11
N ARG A 57 -1.07 7.33 -14.06
CA ARG A 57 -1.98 7.59 -12.96
C ARG A 57 -1.60 8.81 -12.14
N LEU A 58 -0.31 9.08 -11.93
CA LEU A 58 0.15 10.26 -11.19
C LEU A 58 -0.38 11.59 -11.75
N ALA A 59 -0.73 11.65 -13.04
CA ALA A 59 -1.32 12.82 -13.69
C ALA A 59 -2.86 12.90 -13.60
N ARG A 60 -3.55 11.82 -13.23
CA ARG A 60 -5.03 11.73 -13.23
C ARG A 60 -5.64 12.18 -11.91
N ARG A 61 -6.83 12.79 -11.96
CA ARG A 61 -7.60 13.25 -10.80
C ARG A 61 -9.10 12.97 -11.00
N GLY A 62 -9.89 13.04 -9.93
CA GLY A 62 -11.35 12.93 -9.99
C GLY A 62 -11.84 11.65 -10.67
N ALA A 63 -12.84 11.76 -11.54
CA ALA A 63 -13.41 10.62 -12.27
C ALA A 63 -12.37 9.83 -13.08
N GLY A 64 -11.36 10.50 -13.64
CA GLY A 64 -10.28 9.85 -14.38
C GLY A 64 -9.39 8.99 -13.47
N ALA A 65 -9.15 9.42 -12.23
CA ALA A 65 -8.44 8.62 -11.24
C ALA A 65 -9.28 7.43 -10.76
N ALA A 66 -10.59 7.62 -10.54
CA ALA A 66 -11.51 6.55 -10.16
C ALA A 66 -11.57 5.44 -11.22
N ARG A 67 -11.78 5.80 -12.49
CA ARG A 67 -11.76 4.82 -13.60
C ARG A 67 -10.43 4.10 -13.73
N ALA A 68 -9.32 4.82 -13.55
CA ALA A 68 -7.99 4.21 -13.58
C ALA A 68 -7.73 3.25 -12.43
N ALA A 69 -8.33 3.49 -11.25
CA ALA A 69 -8.24 2.62 -10.10
C ALA A 69 -8.96 1.28 -10.32
N GLU A 70 -10.09 1.31 -11.04
CA GLU A 70 -10.82 0.11 -11.44
C GLU A 70 -10.05 -0.69 -12.51
N GLU A 71 -9.47 0.00 -13.49
CA GLU A 71 -8.79 -0.65 -14.61
C GLU A 71 -7.39 -1.17 -14.24
N TRP A 72 -6.61 -0.36 -13.51
CA TRP A 72 -5.23 -0.65 -13.12
C TRP A 72 -5.01 -0.29 -11.64
N PRO A 73 -5.51 -1.12 -10.71
CA PRO A 73 -5.45 -0.85 -9.29
C PRO A 73 -4.00 -0.75 -8.80
N ALA A 74 -3.72 0.29 -8.03
CA ALA A 74 -2.43 0.47 -7.38
C ALA A 74 -2.39 -0.31 -6.06
N HIS A 75 -1.22 -0.84 -5.75
CA HIS A 75 -0.92 -1.57 -4.54
C HIS A 75 0.19 -0.86 -3.79
N PHE A 76 0.08 -0.79 -2.47
CA PHE A 76 1.11 -0.22 -1.61
C PHE A 76 1.88 -1.36 -0.94
N VAL A 77 3.14 -1.53 -1.34
CA VAL A 77 4.07 -2.51 -0.80
C VAL A 77 4.82 -1.89 0.38
N ALA A 78 4.34 -2.12 1.59
CA ALA A 78 4.94 -1.61 2.81
C ALA A 78 6.21 -2.41 3.20
N PHE A 79 7.28 -1.70 3.55
CA PHE A 79 8.54 -2.30 4.02
C PHE A 79 8.97 -1.79 5.41
N ASP A 80 8.39 -0.70 5.92
CA ASP A 80 8.65 -0.17 7.26
C ASP A 80 7.37 0.37 7.94
N LEU A 81 7.36 0.36 9.27
CA LEU A 81 6.31 0.92 10.12
C LEU A 81 6.94 2.02 10.99
N LEU A 82 6.59 3.27 10.70
CA LEU A 82 7.19 4.44 11.33
C LEU A 82 6.37 4.94 12.53
N ARG A 83 5.05 4.72 12.50
CA ARG A 83 4.13 5.07 13.59
C ARG A 83 2.99 4.07 13.65
N LEU A 84 2.55 3.72 14.86
CA LEU A 84 1.38 2.86 15.08
C LEU A 84 0.57 3.41 16.26
N SER A 85 -0.72 3.67 16.04
CA SER A 85 -1.63 4.17 17.10
C SER A 85 -1.04 5.36 17.87
N GLY A 86 -0.42 6.30 17.16
CA GLY A 86 0.21 7.49 17.74
C GLY A 86 1.64 7.31 18.24
N THR A 87 2.10 6.07 18.47
CA THR A 87 3.46 5.80 18.95
C THR A 87 4.48 5.96 17.83
N ASP A 88 5.42 6.89 18.00
CA ASP A 88 6.55 7.07 17.09
C ASP A 88 7.57 5.93 17.28
N MET A 89 7.88 5.24 16.19
CA MET A 89 8.76 4.09 16.18
C MET A 89 10.10 4.40 15.49
N THR A 90 10.31 5.62 14.98
CA THR A 90 11.49 5.98 14.17
C THR A 90 12.82 5.78 14.90
N GLY A 91 12.82 5.92 16.24
CA GLY A 91 13.98 5.63 17.10
C GLY A 91 14.24 4.14 17.38
N TRP A 92 13.34 3.24 16.98
CA TRP A 92 13.49 1.80 17.23
C TRP A 92 14.40 1.14 16.18
N PRO A 93 15.07 0.02 16.50
CA PRO A 93 15.78 -0.76 15.49
C PRO A 93 14.85 -1.21 14.36
N TYR A 94 15.31 -1.12 13.10
CA TYR A 94 14.52 -1.51 11.92
C TYR A 94 13.88 -2.90 12.05
N ARG A 95 14.61 -3.89 12.57
CA ARG A 95 14.06 -5.25 12.77
C ARG A 95 12.81 -5.27 13.66
N ARG A 96 12.76 -4.42 14.69
CA ARG A 96 11.60 -4.31 15.59
C ARG A 96 10.42 -3.66 14.89
N ARG A 97 10.65 -2.60 14.12
CA ARG A 97 9.61 -1.95 13.30
C ARG A 97 9.05 -2.91 12.25
N ARG A 98 9.94 -3.68 11.60
CA ARG A 98 9.56 -4.68 10.60
C ARG A 98 8.74 -5.82 11.19
N ALA A 99 9.09 -6.33 12.37
CA ALA A 99 8.29 -7.34 13.06
C ALA A 99 6.90 -6.78 13.43
N ALA A 100 6.83 -5.54 13.92
CA ALA A 100 5.56 -4.89 14.22
C ALA A 100 4.69 -4.68 12.96
N LEU A 101 5.30 -4.32 11.83
CA LEU A 101 4.62 -4.24 10.53
C LEU A 101 3.96 -5.58 10.17
N GLU A 102 4.70 -6.68 10.27
CA GLU A 102 4.20 -8.03 9.98
C GLU A 102 3.05 -8.44 10.93
N SER A 103 3.16 -8.10 12.22
CA SER A 103 2.10 -8.32 13.20
C SER A 103 0.83 -7.53 12.86
N VAL A 104 0.94 -6.27 12.42
CA VAL A 104 -0.22 -5.47 12.00
C VAL A 104 -0.90 -6.08 10.77
N PHE A 105 -0.13 -6.52 9.77
CA PHE A 105 -0.66 -7.19 8.58
C PHE A 105 -1.43 -8.46 8.94
N THR A 106 -0.88 -9.27 9.85
CA THR A 106 -1.49 -10.53 10.28
C THR A 106 -2.72 -10.29 11.14
N ALA A 107 -2.62 -9.46 12.18
CA ALA A 107 -3.68 -9.23 13.15
C ALA A 107 -4.92 -8.54 12.55
N ARG A 108 -4.74 -7.79 11.47
CA ARG A 108 -5.83 -7.07 10.80
C ARG A 108 -6.22 -7.68 9.47
N CYS A 109 -5.62 -8.82 9.10
CA CYS A 109 -5.82 -9.47 7.81
C CYS A 109 -5.73 -8.47 6.64
N LEU A 110 -4.72 -7.59 6.67
CA LEU A 110 -4.61 -6.52 5.66
C LEU A 110 -4.56 -7.14 4.27
N SER A 111 -5.42 -6.64 3.40
CA SER A 111 -5.58 -7.11 2.03
C SER A 111 -5.40 -5.94 1.06
N ALA A 112 -5.63 -6.19 -0.24
CA ALA A 112 -5.51 -5.15 -1.26
C ALA A 112 -6.21 -3.84 -0.82
N PRO A 113 -5.56 -2.68 -1.00
CA PRO A 113 -4.35 -2.46 -1.79
C PRO A 113 -3.03 -2.74 -1.03
N TRP A 114 -3.06 -3.24 0.19
CA TRP A 114 -1.87 -3.45 1.01
C TRP A 114 -1.14 -4.75 0.69
N ALA A 115 0.18 -4.67 0.57
CA ALA A 115 1.07 -5.82 0.55
C ALA A 115 2.26 -5.57 1.46
N ALA A 116 2.71 -6.56 2.23
CA ALA A 116 3.96 -6.46 2.97
C ALA A 116 5.08 -7.03 2.10
N ARG A 117 6.18 -6.31 1.92
CA ARG A 117 7.36 -6.88 1.23
C ARG A 117 7.84 -8.11 2.00
N ALA A 118 7.91 -9.29 1.38
CA ALA A 118 8.46 -10.48 2.01
C ALA A 118 9.95 -10.27 2.35
N ARG A 119 10.39 -10.75 3.52
CA ARG A 119 11.79 -10.63 3.99
C ARG A 119 12.79 -11.47 3.18
N ARG A 120 12.31 -12.32 2.28
CA ARG A 120 13.12 -13.22 1.43
C ARG A 120 12.79 -12.95 -0.04
N LEU A 121 13.73 -12.36 -0.77
CA LEU A 121 13.77 -12.49 -2.23
C LEU A 121 14.25 -13.90 -2.55
N SER A 122 13.40 -14.92 -2.43
CA SER A 122 13.63 -16.12 -3.23
C SER A 122 13.32 -15.72 -4.67
N ARG A 123 14.20 -16.08 -5.61
CA ARG A 123 14.02 -15.91 -7.06
C ARG A 123 12.90 -16.82 -7.58
N THR A 124 11.70 -16.68 -7.03
CA THR A 124 10.48 -17.30 -7.51
C THR A 124 9.65 -16.18 -8.13
N PRO A 125 9.23 -16.30 -9.40
CA PRO A 125 8.33 -15.31 -9.99
C PRO A 125 7.10 -15.16 -9.09
N VAL A 126 6.65 -13.92 -8.90
CA VAL A 126 5.47 -13.56 -8.10
C VAL A 126 4.20 -14.14 -8.75
N ARG A 127 4.01 -15.43 -8.57
CA ARG A 127 2.74 -16.11 -8.78
C ARG A 127 2.26 -16.47 -7.39
N THR A 128 1.01 -16.10 -7.10
CA THR A 128 0.25 -16.33 -5.86
C THR A 128 0.68 -15.49 -4.64
N TRP A 129 0.20 -14.25 -4.62
CA TRP A 129 -0.41 -13.71 -3.38
C TRP A 129 -1.90 -14.07 -3.45
N PRO A 130 -2.54 -14.56 -2.37
CA PRO A 130 -3.92 -15.03 -2.46
C PRO A 130 -4.86 -13.84 -2.70
N LEU A 131 -5.29 -13.69 -3.95
CA LEU A 131 -6.61 -13.17 -4.25
C LEU A 131 -7.58 -14.23 -3.70
N LEU A 132 -8.23 -13.92 -2.58
CA LEU A 132 -9.32 -14.76 -2.06
C LEU A 132 -10.37 -14.91 -3.18
N PRO A 133 -10.91 -16.12 -3.40
CA PRO A 133 -11.99 -16.30 -4.36
C PRO A 133 -13.21 -15.47 -3.92
N THR A 134 -13.75 -14.67 -4.83
CA THR A 134 -15.10 -14.12 -4.68
C THR A 134 -16.08 -15.28 -4.71
N SER A 135 -16.55 -15.72 -3.54
CA SER A 135 -17.73 -16.56 -3.45
C SER A 135 -18.94 -15.71 -3.82
N SER A 136 -19.43 -15.90 -5.05
CA SER A 136 -20.80 -15.54 -5.43
C SER A 136 -21.77 -16.43 -4.65
N GLY A 137 -22.69 -15.80 -3.93
CA GLY A 137 -23.94 -16.36 -3.46
C GLY A 137 -25.08 -15.53 -4.05
#